data_AF-A0A497BTW6-F1
#
_entry.id   AF-A0A497BTW6-F1
#
_cell.length_a   1.000
_cell.length_b   1.000
_cell.length_c   1.000
_cell.angle_alpha   90.00
_cell.angle_beta   90.00
_cell.angle_gamma   90.00
#
_symmetry.space_group_name_H-M   'P 1'
#
loop_
_entity.id
_entity.type
_entity.pdbx_description
1 polymer ?
#
loop_
_entity_poly.entity_id
_entity_poly.type
_entity_poly.pdbx_seq_one_letter_code
_entity_poly.pdbx_strand_id
1 'polypeptide(L)'
;MTKQRSHLLTFLYVDEVDATNNIAERAIRPAVIVRKISAGNRSNRGADTHAILASIIQTSRQQERDFPDVAAELLRSPRPRALNLVAGKREAGPTRPGHGPAQPLGP
;
A
#
# COMPACT_ATOMS: atom_id res chain seq x y z
N MET A 1 1.09 10.92 -24.18
CA MET A 1 1.36 11.01 -22.72
C MET A 1 0.37 11.88 -21.94
N THR A 2 -0.61 12.52 -22.58
CA THR A 2 -1.51 13.49 -21.93
C THR A 2 -2.53 12.87 -20.95
N LYS A 3 -2.97 11.63 -21.19
CA LYS A 3 -4.04 10.97 -20.40
C LYS A 3 -3.65 10.66 -18.94
N GLN A 4 -2.39 10.33 -18.69
CA GLN A 4 -1.91 9.97 -17.35
C GLN A 4 -1.38 11.17 -16.55
N ARG A 5 -1.25 12.34 -17.19
CA ARG A 5 -0.59 13.53 -16.62
C ARG A 5 -1.19 13.97 -15.28
N SER A 6 -2.52 13.86 -15.13
CA SER A 6 -3.23 14.22 -13.90
C SER A 6 -2.87 13.33 -12.70
N HIS A 7 -2.47 12.08 -12.93
CA HIS A 7 -2.16 11.11 -11.88
C HIS A 7 -0.65 11.00 -11.59
N LEU A 8 0.20 11.40 -12.54
CA LEU A 8 1.66 11.35 -12.38
C LEU A 8 2.21 12.56 -11.62
N LEU A 9 1.53 13.69 -11.70
CA LEU A 9 2.01 14.98 -11.16
C LEU A 9 1.12 15.53 -10.02
N THR A 10 0.38 14.65 -9.33
CA THR A 10 -0.54 15.08 -8.26
C THR A 10 0.19 15.83 -7.13
N PHE A 11 1.45 15.49 -6.86
CA PHE A 11 2.31 16.18 -5.89
C PHE A 11 2.58 17.67 -6.22
N LEU A 12 2.37 18.10 -7.48
CA LEU A 12 2.47 19.52 -7.85
C LEU A 12 1.24 20.33 -7.42
N TYR A 13 0.15 19.65 -7.05
CA TYR A 13 -1.14 20.28 -6.77
C TYR A 13 -1.65 19.99 -5.35
N VAL A 14 -1.07 19.02 -4.64
CA VAL A 14 -1.50 18.58 -3.31
C VAL A 14 -0.25 18.40 -2.44
N ASP A 15 -0.08 19.29 -1.46
CA ASP A 15 1.12 19.35 -0.61
C ASP A 15 1.31 18.09 0.26
N GLU A 16 0.23 17.38 0.58
CA GLU A 16 0.27 16.15 1.38
C GLU A 16 0.76 14.92 0.59
N VAL A 17 0.89 15.04 -0.73
CA VAL A 17 1.35 13.95 -1.61
C VAL A 17 2.83 14.13 -1.89
N ASP A 18 3.64 13.17 -1.43
CA ASP A 18 5.08 13.13 -1.72
C ASP A 18 5.33 13.01 -3.23
N ALA A 19 6.38 13.67 -3.73
CA ALA A 19 6.84 13.55 -5.12
C ALA A 19 7.38 12.14 -5.43
N THR A 20 7.65 11.33 -4.40
CA THR A 20 8.21 9.99 -4.53
C THR A 20 7.20 8.88 -4.22
N ASN A 21 7.25 7.79 -4.98
CA ASN A 21 6.41 6.60 -4.77
C ASN A 21 6.96 5.63 -3.69
N ASN A 22 7.91 6.07 -2.87
CA ASN A 22 8.69 5.20 -1.98
C ASN A 22 7.79 4.44 -0.98
N ILE A 23 6.74 5.09 -0.48
CA ILE A 23 5.78 4.47 0.46
C ILE A 23 5.04 3.31 -0.20
N ALA A 24 4.52 3.50 -1.42
CA ALA A 24 3.77 2.46 -2.12
C ALA A 24 4.68 1.32 -2.59
N GLU A 25 5.89 1.64 -3.06
CA GLU A 25 6.90 0.63 -3.41
C GLU A 25 7.32 -0.22 -2.20
N ARG A 26 7.55 0.40 -1.04
CA ARG A 26 7.82 -0.31 0.20
C ARG A 26 6.64 -1.16 0.66
N ALA A 27 5.42 -0.68 0.47
CA ALA A 27 4.20 -1.41 0.81
C ALA A 27 4.03 -2.69 -0.02
N ILE A 28 4.32 -2.65 -1.33
CA ILE A 28 4.16 -3.82 -2.21
C ILE A 28 5.36 -4.78 -2.15
N ARG A 29 6.54 -4.31 -1.70
CA ARG A 29 7.79 -5.09 -1.68
C ARG A 29 7.68 -6.47 -1.01
N PRO A 30 7.02 -6.64 0.15
CA PRO A 30 6.86 -7.96 0.76
C PRO A 30 6.14 -8.96 -0.16
N ALA A 31 5.06 -8.52 -0.83
CA ALA A 31 4.26 -9.38 -1.69
C ALA A 31 5.04 -9.85 -2.93
N VAL A 32 5.86 -8.97 -3.53
CA VAL A 32 6.70 -9.33 -4.69
C VAL A 32 7.90 -10.19 -4.30
N ILE A 33 8.47 -9.99 -3.11
CA ILE A 33 9.53 -10.86 -2.59
C ILE A 33 8.99 -12.28 -2.36
N VAL A 34 7.86 -12.41 -1.65
CA VAL A 34 7.21 -13.72 -1.42
C VAL A 34 6.94 -14.42 -2.75
N ARG A 35 6.36 -13.70 -3.72
CA ARG A 35 6.14 -14.24 -5.06
C ARG A 35 7.43 -14.72 -5.72
N LYS A 36 8.52 -13.95 -5.60
CA LYS A 36 9.82 -14.30 -6.19
C LYS A 36 10.41 -15.56 -5.57
N ILE A 37 10.44 -15.64 -4.23
CA ILE A 37 11.03 -16.78 -3.51
C ILE A 37 10.22 -18.07 -3.69
N SER A 38 8.90 -17.96 -3.90
CA SER A 38 8.00 -19.10 -4.13
C SER A 38 7.97 -19.59 -5.60
N ALA A 39 8.88 -19.09 -6.45
CA ALA A 39 8.90 -19.36 -7.89
C ALA A 39 7.61 -18.94 -8.63
N GLY A 40 6.97 -17.86 -8.16
CA GLY A 40 5.79 -17.27 -8.78
C GLY A 40 4.47 -18.01 -8.49
N ASN A 41 3.40 -17.56 -9.14
CA ASN A 41 2.07 -18.15 -9.05
C ASN A 41 1.87 -19.06 -10.26
N ARG A 42 1.58 -20.34 -10.02
CA ARG A 42 1.45 -21.37 -11.08
C ARG A 42 0.04 -21.48 -11.68
N SER A 43 -0.91 -20.68 -11.19
CA SER A 43 -2.29 -20.62 -11.68
C SER A 43 -2.89 -19.24 -11.44
N ASN A 44 -3.89 -18.86 -12.23
CA ASN A 44 -4.64 -17.61 -12.04
C ASN A 44 -5.31 -17.58 -10.66
N ARG A 45 -5.94 -18.69 -10.25
CA ARG A 45 -6.52 -18.81 -8.90
C ARG A 45 -5.50 -18.55 -7.79
N GLY A 46 -4.27 -19.05 -7.94
CA GLY A 46 -3.19 -18.80 -7.01
C GLY A 46 -2.69 -17.35 -7.04
N ALA A 47 -2.69 -16.70 -8.21
CA ALA A 47 -2.38 -15.28 -8.35
C ALA A 47 -3.42 -14.41 -7.64
N ASP A 48 -4.70 -14.69 -7.85
CA ASP A 48 -5.81 -13.96 -7.23
C ASP A 48 -5.81 -14.15 -5.71
N THR A 49 -5.62 -15.38 -5.24
CA THR A 49 -5.52 -15.68 -3.80
C THR A 49 -4.38 -14.91 -3.15
N HIS A 50 -3.19 -14.92 -3.77
CA HIS A 50 -2.04 -14.17 -3.27
C HIS A 50 -2.29 -12.66 -3.24
N ALA A 51 -2.90 -12.11 -4.30
CA ALA A 51 -3.23 -10.69 -4.38
C ALA A 51 -4.22 -10.27 -3.28
N ILE A 52 -5.26 -11.08 -3.04
CA ILE A 52 -6.25 -10.84 -1.99
C ILE A 52 -5.58 -10.87 -0.61
N LEU A 53 -4.84 -11.94 -0.30
CA LEU A 53 -4.17 -12.10 1.00
C LEU A 53 -3.13 -10.99 1.24
N ALA A 54 -2.30 -10.69 0.25
CA ALA A 54 -1.30 -9.62 0.35
C ALA A 54 -1.97 -8.26 0.63
N SER A 55 -3.12 -7.98 0.00
CA SER A 55 -3.88 -6.75 0.24
C SER A 55 -4.39 -6.70 1.68
N ILE A 56 -5.05 -7.76 2.17
CA ILE A 56 -5.58 -7.81 3.54
C ILE A 56 -4.47 -7.66 4.58
N ILE A 57 -3.36 -8.38 4.42
CA ILE A 57 -2.21 -8.32 5.33
C ILE A 57 -1.63 -6.89 5.34
N GLN A 58 -1.40 -6.32 4.15
CA GLN A 58 -0.81 -4.98 4.05
C GLN A 58 -1.71 -3.92 4.67
N THR A 59 -3.04 -4.01 4.47
CA THR A 59 -3.95 -3.04 5.07
C THR A 59 -4.13 -3.25 6.57
N SER A 60 -4.11 -4.48 7.06
CA SER A 60 -4.10 -4.77 8.51
C SER A 60 -2.88 -4.12 9.17
N ARG A 61 -1.70 -4.27 8.56
CA ARG A 61 -0.45 -3.65 9.01
C ARG A 61 -0.52 -2.12 9.01
N GLN A 62 -1.12 -1.52 7.98
CA GLN A 62 -1.30 -0.06 7.88
C GLN A 62 -2.26 0.51 8.94
N GLN A 63 -3.11 -0.34 9.53
CA GLN A 63 -4.06 0.01 10.59
C GLN A 63 -3.60 -0.43 11.98
N GLU A 64 -2.37 -0.94 12.10
CA GLU A 64 -1.84 -1.44 13.37
C GLU A 64 -2.70 -2.58 13.96
N ARG A 65 -3.34 -3.37 13.09
CA ARG A 65 -4.11 -4.56 13.45
C ARG A 65 -3.33 -5.83 13.13
N ASP A 66 -3.42 -6.82 14.02
CA ASP A 66 -2.81 -8.12 13.75
C ASP A 66 -3.65 -8.92 12.73
N PHE A 67 -2.98 -9.49 11.73
CA PHE A 67 -3.62 -10.20 10.64
C PHE A 67 -4.36 -11.47 11.07
N PRO A 68 -3.82 -12.35 11.93
CA PRO A 68 -4.52 -13.55 12.38
C PRO A 68 -5.84 -13.24 13.08
N ASP A 69 -5.90 -12.15 13.86
CA ASP A 69 -7.14 -11.72 14.51
C ASP A 69 -8.18 -11.25 13.49
N VAL A 70 -7.76 -10.43 12.52
CA VAL A 70 -8.60 -9.99 11.40
C VAL A 70 -9.10 -11.20 10.59
N ALA A 71 -8.22 -12.14 10.28
CA ALA A 71 -8.56 -13.34 9.52
C ALA A 71 -9.52 -14.24 10.30
N ALA A 72 -9.28 -14.44 11.60
CA ALA A 72 -10.15 -15.24 12.46
C ALA A 72 -11.53 -14.59 12.62
N GLU A 73 -11.61 -13.27 12.76
CA GLU A 73 -12.87 -12.52 12.77
C GLU A 73 -13.64 -12.74 11.45
N LEU A 74 -12.97 -12.59 10.32
CA LEU A 74 -13.57 -12.76 8.99
C LEU A 74 -14.06 -14.18 8.73
N LEU A 75 -13.22 -15.18 9.00
CA LEU A 75 -13.53 -16.59 8.76
C LEU A 75 -14.65 -17.13 9.67
N ARG A 76 -14.79 -16.57 10.89
CA ARG A 76 -15.86 -16.94 11.82
C ARG A 76 -17.16 -16.17 11.57
N SER A 77 -17.15 -15.13 10.72
CA SER A 77 -18.34 -14.34 10.47
C SER A 77 -19.34 -15.11 9.58
N PRO A 78 -20.61 -15.27 10.00
CA PRO A 78 -21.60 -16.04 9.24
C PRO A 78 -22.12 -15.30 7.99
N ARG A 79 -21.78 -14.02 7.85
CA ARG A 79 -22.10 -13.20 6.67
C ARG A 79 -20.81 -12.61 6.12
N PRO A 80 -20.67 -12.51 4.78
CA PRO A 80 -19.51 -11.86 4.19
C PRO A 80 -19.45 -10.39 4.66
N ARG A 81 -18.42 -10.06 5.44
CA ARG A 81 -18.18 -8.68 5.90
C ARG A 81 -17.24 -8.00 4.92
N ALA A 82 -17.69 -6.87 4.38
CA ALA A 82 -16.77 -5.93 3.73
C ALA A 82 -15.83 -5.39 4.81
N LEU A 83 -14.54 -5.67 4.66
CA LEU A 83 -13.54 -5.16 5.58
C LEU A 83 -13.44 -3.66 5.31
N ASN A 84 -14.03 -2.85 6.20
CA ASN A 84 -14.04 -1.40 6.06
C ASN A 84 -12.68 -0.88 6.49
N LEU A 85 -11.73 -1.00 5.57
CA LEU A 85 -10.32 -0.78 5.81
C LEU A 85 -9.91 0.69 5.66
N VAL A 86 -10.78 1.61 6.04
CA VAL A 86 -10.41 3.02 6.15
C VAL A 86 -9.40 3.13 7.29
N ALA A 87 -8.20 3.64 6.99
CA ALA A 87 -7.20 3.92 8.01
C ALA A 87 -7.86 4.73 9.13
N GLY A 88 -7.84 4.20 10.36
CA GLY A 88 -8.18 4.98 11.54
C GLY A 88 -7.42 6.31 11.47
N LYS A 89 -8.11 7.42 11.76
CA LYS A 89 -7.64 8.81 11.61
C LYS A 89 -6.11 8.87 11.62
N ARG A 90 -5.51 9.18 10.46
CA ARG A 90 -4.14 9.70 10.45
C ARG A 90 -4.22 11.01 11.22
N GLU A 91 -3.89 11.01 12.51
CA GLU A 91 -3.54 12.25 13.16
C GLU A 91 -2.38 12.81 12.34
N ALA A 92 -2.59 14.02 11.81
CA ALA A 92 -1.60 14.74 11.04
C ALA A 92 -0.39 14.96 11.94
N GLY A 93 0.55 14.01 11.92
CA GLY A 93 1.88 14.23 12.45
C GLY A 93 2.48 15.47 11.77
N PRO A 94 3.36 16.21 12.46
CA PRO A 94 3.82 17.50 12.00
C PRO A 94 4.32 17.39 10.57
N THR A 95 3.78 18.25 9.70
CA THR A 95 4.18 18.40 8.30
C THR A 95 5.71 18.38 8.26
N ARG A 96 6.29 17.27 7.78
CA ARG A 96 7.73 17.26 7.54
C ARG A 96 7.97 18.34 6.50
N PRO A 97 8.90 19.29 6.74
CA PRO A 97 9.16 20.35 5.78
C PRO A 97 9.40 19.68 4.43
N GLY A 98 8.62 20.11 3.43
CA GLY A 98 8.67 19.58 2.08
C GLY A 98 10.11 19.46 1.64
N HIS A 99 10.46 18.34 1.02
CA HIS A 99 11.79 18.16 0.46
C HIS A 99 12.03 19.34 -0.50
N GLY A 100 12.95 20.23 -0.11
CA GLY A 100 13.35 21.35 -0.94
C GLY A 100 13.81 20.87 -2.32
N PRO A 101 13.91 21.78 -3.30
CA PRO A 101 14.33 21.40 -4.65
C PRO A 101 15.59 20.56 -4.59
N ALA A 102 15.63 19.50 -5.40
CA ALA A 102 16.73 18.55 -5.49
C ALA A 102 18.06 19.32 -5.47
N GLN A 103 18.86 19.11 -4.42
CA GLN A 103 20.17 19.74 -4.31
C GLN A 103 21.01 19.26 -5.51
N PRO A 104 21.61 20.17 -6.29
CA PRO A 104 22.42 19.77 -7.42
C PRO A 104 23.59 18.93 -6.92
N LEU A 105 23.81 17.79 -7.58
CA LEU A 105 25.00 16.97 -7.38
C LEU A 105 26.20 17.87 -7.68
N GLY A 106 27.04 18.09 -6.66
CA GLY A 106 28.25 18.92 -6.78
C GLY A 106 29.22 18.40 -7.85
N PRO A 107 30.23 19.23 -8.20
CA PRO A 107 31.12 18.99 -9.35
C PRO A 107 31.92 17.69 -9.26
#